data_AF-A0A164C975-F1
#
_entry.id   AF-A0A164C975-F1
#
_cell.length_a   1.000
_cell.length_b   1.000
_cell.length_c   1.000
_cell.angle_alpha   90.00
_cell.angle_beta   90.00
_cell.angle_gamma   90.00
#
_symmetry.space_group_name_H-M   'P 1'
#
loop_
_entity.id
_entity.type
_entity.pdbx_description
1 polymer ?
#
loop_
_entity_poly.entity_id
_entity_poly.type
_entity_poly.pdbx_seq_one_letter_code
_entity_poly.pdbx_strand_id
1 'polypeptide(L)'
;MNITSTIVGITIMGAAAPSVMQMTLAPVEAQARAKNFSKAESSAVTFSAEWEGKENPGWISNPDLIPNNCEDPAETSTRAYDITCKGGSKGSKYEQAVTRSFRLSPDDGDDYENPNREYAFEAPKDHSHVPCQVDDPWGVIWYNKHLKAGNMKACIPPDARTKQAYLASDPADWLYDLSDYGWGKHPNY
;
A
#
# COMPACT_ATOMS: atom_id res chain seq x y z
N MET A 1 -2.14 54.52 60.30
CA MET A 1 -2.33 53.27 59.52
C MET A 1 -2.69 53.69 58.11
N ASN A 2 -1.80 53.43 57.16
CA ASN A 2 -1.74 54.15 55.88
C ASN A 2 -2.62 53.44 54.83
N ILE A 3 -3.71 54.08 54.40
CA ILE A 3 -4.62 53.61 53.34
C ILE A 3 -3.86 53.32 52.03
N THR A 4 -2.74 54.00 51.82
CA THR A 4 -1.83 53.79 50.69
C THR A 4 -1.15 52.42 50.69
N SER A 5 -0.89 51.80 51.85
CA SER A 5 -0.31 50.45 51.90
C SER A 5 -1.30 49.34 51.52
N THR A 6 -2.60 49.52 51.83
CA THR A 6 -3.64 48.54 51.46
C THR A 6 -4.01 48.59 49.99
N ILE A 7 -3.93 49.75 49.33
CA ILE A 7 -4.22 49.88 47.89
C ILE A 7 -3.09 49.27 47.04
N VAL A 8 -1.83 49.40 47.46
CA VAL A 8 -0.69 48.77 46.77
C VAL A 8 -0.72 47.24 46.91
N GLY A 9 -1.22 46.72 48.05
CA GLY A 9 -1.39 45.27 48.24
C GLY A 9 -2.39 44.64 47.26
N ILE A 10 -3.46 45.35 46.89
CA ILE A 10 -4.50 44.84 45.97
C ILE A 10 -4.06 44.96 44.51
N THR A 11 -3.33 46.01 44.12
CA THR A 11 -2.83 46.15 42.74
C THR A 11 -1.74 45.14 42.39
N ILE A 12 -0.92 44.70 43.36
CA ILE A 12 0.09 43.66 43.12
C ILE A 12 -0.55 42.27 42.97
N MET A 13 -1.63 41.97 43.69
CA MET A 13 -2.39 40.73 43.49
C MET A 13 -3.16 40.71 42.15
N GLY A 14 -3.60 41.87 41.66
CA GLY A 14 -4.20 41.99 40.32
C GLY A 14 -3.22 41.73 39.16
N ALA A 15 -1.93 42.04 39.35
CA ALA A 15 -0.89 41.82 38.34
C ALA A 15 -0.34 40.37 38.32
N ALA A 16 -0.42 39.65 39.44
CA ALA A 16 0.03 38.25 39.55
C ALA A 16 -1.08 37.22 39.25
N ALA A 17 -2.36 37.61 39.28
CA ALA A 17 -3.47 36.72 38.96
C ALA A 17 -3.42 36.07 37.55
N PRO A 18 -3.00 36.77 36.48
CA PRO A 18 -2.96 36.17 35.14
C PRO A 18 -1.95 35.03 35.02
N SER A 19 -0.78 35.14 35.66
CA SER A 19 0.28 34.14 35.56
C SER A 19 -0.05 32.86 36.35
N VAL A 20 -0.68 32.98 37.52
CA VAL A 20 -1.12 31.81 38.31
C VAL A 20 -2.31 31.10 37.63
N MET A 21 -3.22 31.86 37.01
CA MET A 21 -4.36 31.28 36.28
C MET A 21 -3.92 30.57 34.99
N GLN A 22 -2.93 31.09 34.27
CA GLN A 22 -2.34 30.40 33.11
C GLN A 22 -1.62 29.10 33.51
N MET A 23 -0.95 29.09 34.67
CA MET A 23 -0.23 27.92 35.17
C MET A 23 -1.18 26.80 35.64
N THR A 24 -2.39 27.12 36.13
CA THR A 24 -3.40 26.13 36.53
C THR A 24 -4.27 25.63 35.38
N LEU A 25 -4.44 26.42 34.31
CA LEU A 25 -5.20 26.02 33.13
C LEU A 25 -4.39 25.21 32.12
N ALA A 26 -3.06 25.40 32.07
CA ALA A 26 -2.18 24.69 31.15
C ALA A 26 -2.35 23.14 31.17
N PRO A 27 -2.49 22.46 32.33
CA PRO A 27 -2.73 21.02 32.37
C PRO A 27 -4.07 20.61 31.74
N VAL A 28 -5.13 21.40 31.94
CA VAL A 28 -6.46 21.13 31.42
C VAL A 28 -6.49 21.33 29.90
N GLU A 29 -5.83 22.37 29.41
CA GLU A 29 -5.67 22.61 27.97
C GLU A 29 -4.85 21.51 27.30
N ALA A 30 -3.76 21.08 27.93
CA ALA A 30 -2.95 19.96 27.47
C ALA A 30 -3.76 18.66 27.44
N GLN A 31 -4.58 18.40 28.46
CA GLN A 31 -5.44 17.22 28.51
C GLN A 31 -6.52 17.24 27.41
N ALA A 32 -7.12 18.40 27.13
CA ALA A 32 -8.09 18.55 26.04
C ALA A 32 -7.45 18.26 24.67
N ARG A 33 -6.25 18.81 24.41
CA ARG A 33 -5.48 18.51 23.20
C ARG A 33 -5.10 17.04 23.12
N ALA A 34 -4.63 16.44 24.21
CA ALA A 34 -4.26 15.03 24.25
C ALA A 34 -5.44 14.12 23.91
N LYS A 35 -6.64 14.37 24.46
CA LYS A 35 -7.85 13.61 24.13
C LYS A 35 -8.23 13.73 22.65
N ASN A 36 -8.16 14.94 22.11
CA ASN A 36 -8.47 15.20 20.71
C ASN A 36 -7.45 14.51 19.79
N PHE A 37 -6.17 14.57 20.14
CA PHE A 37 -5.11 13.84 19.46
C PHE A 37 -5.37 12.33 19.48
N SER A 38 -5.69 11.74 20.65
CA SER A 38 -5.97 10.30 20.76
C SER A 38 -7.13 9.86 19.86
N LYS A 39 -8.18 10.68 19.71
CA LYS A 39 -9.31 10.38 18.81
C LYS A 39 -8.91 10.44 17.33
N ALA A 40 -8.14 11.46 16.95
CA ALA A 40 -7.62 11.59 15.59
C ALA A 40 -6.69 10.41 15.25
N GLU A 41 -5.75 10.11 16.14
CA GLU A 41 -4.77 9.04 16.02
C GLU A 41 -5.43 7.67 15.91
N SER A 42 -6.39 7.36 16.80
CA SER A 42 -7.06 6.05 16.77
C SER A 42 -7.75 5.80 15.43
N SER A 43 -8.39 6.84 14.87
CA SER A 43 -9.12 6.73 13.61
C SER A 43 -8.17 6.58 12.42
N ALA A 44 -7.09 7.38 12.39
CA ALA A 44 -6.08 7.34 11.34
C ALA A 44 -5.37 5.98 11.32
N VAL A 45 -4.99 5.45 12.49
CA VAL A 45 -4.29 4.17 12.62
C VAL A 45 -5.21 3.00 12.26
N THR A 46 -6.46 2.99 12.71
CA THR A 46 -7.38 1.90 12.36
C THR A 46 -7.64 1.86 10.87
N PHE A 47 -7.83 3.03 10.24
CA PHE A 47 -8.05 3.10 8.81
C PHE A 47 -6.80 2.68 8.04
N SER A 48 -5.62 3.23 8.38
CA SER A 48 -4.37 2.86 7.71
C SER A 48 -4.09 1.36 7.84
N ALA A 49 -4.30 0.78 9.02
CA ALA A 49 -4.08 -0.65 9.26
C ALA A 49 -5.09 -1.55 8.53
N GLU A 50 -6.33 -1.10 8.35
CA GLU A 50 -7.34 -1.86 7.60
C GLU A 50 -7.03 -1.93 6.09
N TRP A 51 -6.42 -0.87 5.55
CA TRP A 51 -6.20 -0.72 4.11
C TRP A 51 -4.76 -0.98 3.66
N GLU A 52 -3.81 -1.02 4.59
CA GLU A 52 -2.44 -1.42 4.30
C GLU A 52 -2.40 -2.81 3.66
N GLY A 53 -1.75 -2.91 2.50
CA GLY A 53 -1.58 -4.18 1.78
C GLY A 53 -2.83 -4.72 1.08
N LYS A 54 -3.96 -4.00 1.03
CA LYS A 54 -5.11 -4.42 0.22
C LYS A 54 -4.88 -4.12 -1.27
N GLU A 55 -5.39 -4.97 -2.16
CA GLU A 55 -5.30 -4.77 -3.61
C GLU A 55 -6.28 -3.69 -4.10
N ASN A 56 -7.49 -3.64 -3.56
CA ASN A 56 -8.52 -2.73 -4.01
C ASN A 56 -8.92 -1.72 -2.91
N PRO A 57 -8.79 -0.41 -3.17
CA PRO A 57 -9.24 0.63 -2.25
C PRO A 57 -10.76 0.80 -2.29
N GLY A 58 -11.47 -0.05 -1.55
CA GLY A 58 -12.94 -0.04 -1.48
C GLY A 58 -13.56 1.28 -1.02
N TRP A 59 -12.79 2.16 -0.35
CA TRP A 59 -13.25 3.49 0.02
C TRP A 59 -13.46 4.43 -1.18
N ILE A 60 -12.84 4.15 -2.33
CA ILE A 60 -13.04 4.93 -3.56
C ILE A 60 -14.46 4.71 -4.11
N SER A 61 -14.95 3.47 -4.06
CA SER A 61 -16.30 3.12 -4.51
C SER A 61 -17.35 3.30 -3.42
N ASN A 62 -16.95 3.24 -2.15
CA ASN A 62 -17.82 3.46 -1.00
C ASN A 62 -17.18 4.42 0.02
N PRO A 63 -17.44 5.74 -0.09
CA PRO A 63 -16.89 6.74 0.82
C PRO A 63 -17.34 6.59 2.27
N ASP A 64 -18.43 5.86 2.55
CA ASP A 64 -18.91 5.60 3.92
C ASP A 64 -17.94 4.75 4.75
N LEU A 65 -16.93 4.14 4.10
CA LEU A 65 -15.84 3.41 4.75
C LEU A 65 -14.79 4.35 5.37
N ILE A 66 -14.80 5.63 4.98
CA ILE A 66 -13.90 6.65 5.55
C ILE A 66 -14.52 7.12 6.87
N PRO A 67 -13.79 7.13 8.00
CA PRO A 67 -14.33 7.61 9.25
C PRO A 67 -14.76 9.07 9.13
N ASN A 68 -15.92 9.42 9.68
CA ASN A 68 -16.53 10.77 9.57
C ASN A 68 -15.66 11.93 10.06
N ASN A 69 -14.63 11.65 10.87
CA ASN A 69 -13.69 12.64 11.37
C ASN A 69 -12.39 12.72 10.54
N CYS A 70 -12.34 12.04 9.40
CA CYS A 70 -11.21 12.02 8.50
C CYS A 70 -11.58 12.65 7.16
N GLU A 71 -10.57 13.18 6.48
CA GLU A 71 -10.67 13.64 5.10
C GLU A 71 -10.45 12.47 4.15
N ASP A 72 -10.82 12.63 2.88
CA ASP A 72 -10.58 11.61 1.87
C ASP A 72 -9.07 11.28 1.78
N PRO A 73 -8.68 9.99 1.73
CA PRO A 73 -7.29 9.62 1.58
C PRO A 73 -6.66 10.26 0.34
N ALA A 74 -5.58 11.00 0.54
CA ALA A 74 -4.87 11.69 -0.53
C ALA A 74 -3.73 10.81 -1.06
N GLU A 75 -3.70 10.55 -2.36
CA GLU A 75 -2.59 9.81 -2.96
C GLU A 75 -1.31 10.66 -2.98
N THR A 76 -0.24 10.14 -2.38
CA THR A 76 1.08 10.81 -2.32
C THR A 76 2.07 10.25 -3.33
N SER A 77 1.95 8.97 -3.65
CA SER A 77 2.64 8.30 -4.75
C SER A 77 1.81 7.09 -5.18
N THR A 78 2.15 6.46 -6.30
CA THR A 78 1.37 5.33 -6.84
C THR A 78 1.05 4.30 -5.76
N ARG A 79 -0.25 4.18 -5.47
CA ARG A 79 -0.81 3.24 -4.49
C ARG A 79 -0.34 3.48 -3.04
N ALA A 80 0.15 4.68 -2.74
CA ALA A 80 0.47 5.15 -1.40
C ALA A 80 -0.39 6.37 -1.06
N TYR A 81 -1.02 6.33 0.11
CA TYR A 81 -2.03 7.29 0.51
C TYR A 81 -1.75 7.83 1.90
N ASP A 82 -2.12 9.08 2.11
CA ASP A 82 -2.16 9.73 3.40
C ASP A 82 -3.61 9.91 3.84
N ILE A 83 -3.95 9.40 5.01
CA ILE A 83 -5.23 9.66 5.68
C ILE A 83 -5.02 10.70 6.77
N THR A 84 -5.78 11.80 6.70
CA THR A 84 -5.75 12.85 7.73
C THR A 84 -7.04 12.85 8.52
N CYS A 85 -6.94 12.60 9.83
CA CYS A 85 -8.05 12.59 10.76
C CYS A 85 -7.95 13.73 11.76
N LYS A 86 -9.10 14.30 12.14
CA LYS A 86 -9.21 15.42 13.06
C LYS A 86 -9.94 15.01 14.33
N GLY A 87 -9.52 15.59 15.45
CA GLY A 87 -10.12 15.42 16.76
C GLY A 87 -10.42 16.78 17.38
N GLY A 88 -11.55 16.87 18.07
CA GLY A 88 -12.09 18.14 18.56
C GLY A 88 -13.02 18.81 17.55
N SER A 89 -13.67 19.90 17.96
CA SER A 89 -14.56 20.66 17.09
C SER A 89 -13.76 21.47 16.07
N LYS A 90 -14.24 21.49 14.83
CA LYS A 90 -13.65 22.26 13.72
C LYS A 90 -13.47 23.74 14.10
N GLY A 91 -12.26 24.27 13.92
CA GLY A 91 -11.92 25.65 14.25
C GLY A 91 -11.73 25.94 15.74
N SER A 92 -11.74 24.91 16.61
CA SER A 92 -11.47 25.10 18.03
C SER A 92 -9.96 25.21 18.31
N LYS A 93 -9.58 25.96 19.35
CA LYS A 93 -8.18 26.08 19.81
C LYS A 93 -7.53 24.78 20.29
N TYR A 94 -8.31 23.70 20.36
CA TYR A 94 -7.87 22.37 20.79
C TYR A 94 -8.03 21.34 19.68
N GLU A 95 -8.41 21.74 18.46
CA GLU A 95 -8.45 20.83 17.32
C GLU A 95 -7.05 20.24 17.10
N GLN A 96 -6.99 18.94 16.88
CA GLN A 96 -5.78 18.21 16.57
C GLN A 96 -5.98 17.47 15.26
N ALA A 97 -4.97 17.46 14.42
CA ALA A 97 -4.95 16.70 13.17
C ALA A 97 -3.81 15.69 13.23
N VAL A 98 -4.06 14.49 12.75
CA VAL A 98 -3.08 13.41 12.61
C VAL A 98 -3.15 12.92 11.18
N THR A 99 -1.97 12.76 10.58
CA THR A 99 -1.82 12.16 9.26
C THR A 99 -1.07 10.85 9.39
N ARG A 100 -1.58 9.80 8.77
CA ARG A 100 -0.91 8.51 8.66
C ARG A 100 -0.80 8.12 7.19
N SER A 101 0.40 7.71 6.79
CA SER A 101 0.67 7.17 5.47
C SER A 101 0.52 5.65 5.49
N PHE A 102 -0.04 5.09 4.43
CA PHE A 102 -0.13 3.66 4.21
C PHE A 102 0.01 3.35 2.72
N ARG A 103 0.30 2.09 2.41
CA ARG A 103 0.44 1.64 1.04
C ARG A 103 -0.48 0.46 0.79
N LEU A 104 -1.17 0.49 -0.34
CA LEU A 104 -1.87 -0.69 -0.83
C LEU A 104 -0.86 -1.74 -1.28
N SER A 105 -1.32 -2.97 -1.50
CA SER A 105 -0.52 -3.97 -2.22
C SER A 105 -0.05 -3.34 -3.53
N PRO A 106 1.13 -3.68 -4.08
CA PRO A 106 1.41 -3.43 -5.49
C PRO A 106 0.19 -3.81 -6.34
N ASP A 107 -0.01 -3.10 -7.45
CA ASP A 107 -0.97 -3.58 -8.42
C ASP A 107 -0.45 -4.94 -8.87
N ASP A 108 -1.24 -6.01 -8.69
CA ASP A 108 -0.95 -7.29 -9.34
C ASP A 108 -1.07 -7.15 -10.87
N GLY A 109 -1.52 -5.98 -11.35
CA GLY A 109 -1.40 -5.57 -12.73
C GLY A 109 -2.53 -6.14 -13.58
N ASP A 110 -3.77 -5.74 -13.31
CA ASP A 110 -4.81 -5.70 -14.33
C ASP A 110 -4.59 -4.39 -15.12
N ASP A 111 -4.30 -4.29 -16.42
CA ASP A 111 -4.22 -5.24 -17.52
C ASP A 111 -2.91 -4.95 -18.29
N TYR A 112 -1.99 -5.91 -18.34
CA TYR A 112 -1.09 -5.98 -19.50
C TYR A 112 -1.34 -7.29 -20.24
N GLU A 113 -2.51 -7.41 -20.86
CA GLU A 113 -2.61 -8.22 -22.07
C GLU A 113 -1.76 -7.51 -23.13
N ASN A 114 -0.57 -8.06 -23.40
CA ASN A 114 0.17 -7.67 -24.58
C ASN A 114 -0.71 -8.03 -25.80
N PRO A 115 -1.31 -7.06 -26.52
CA PRO A 115 -2.28 -7.38 -27.57
C PRO A 115 -1.61 -8.06 -28.77
N ASN A 116 -0.28 -8.01 -28.86
CA ASN A 116 0.53 -8.54 -29.94
C ASN A 116 1.80 -9.21 -29.39
N ARG A 117 1.73 -10.09 -28.38
CA ARG A 117 2.92 -10.83 -27.87
C ARG A 117 3.47 -11.73 -28.99
N GLU A 118 4.20 -11.14 -29.94
CA GLU A 118 5.04 -11.86 -30.89
C GLU A 118 6.20 -12.39 -30.07
N TYR A 119 6.00 -13.58 -29.52
CA TYR A 119 7.07 -14.35 -28.95
C TYR A 119 8.22 -14.45 -29.96
N ALA A 120 9.45 -14.40 -29.45
CA ALA A 120 10.63 -14.56 -30.29
C ALA A 120 10.62 -15.89 -31.06
N PHE A 121 9.88 -16.89 -30.58
CA PHE A 121 9.75 -18.21 -31.18
C PHE A 121 8.29 -18.71 -31.18
N GLU A 122 7.96 -19.53 -32.18
CA GLU A 122 6.71 -20.27 -32.21
C GLU A 122 6.71 -21.35 -31.12
N ALA A 123 5.60 -21.47 -30.37
CA ALA A 123 5.47 -22.47 -29.32
C ALA A 123 5.57 -23.89 -29.89
N PRO A 124 6.34 -24.80 -29.26
CA PRO A 124 6.36 -26.20 -29.66
C PRO A 124 4.97 -26.83 -29.51
N LYS A 125 4.52 -27.57 -30.53
CA LYS A 125 3.23 -28.29 -30.50
C LYS A 125 3.18 -29.39 -29.42
N ASP A 126 4.35 -29.87 -29.02
CA ASP A 126 4.49 -31.06 -28.19
C ASP A 126 5.77 -30.97 -27.37
N HIS A 127 5.65 -31.23 -26.07
CA HIS A 127 6.77 -31.31 -25.15
C HIS A 127 7.04 -32.78 -24.77
N SER A 128 8.32 -33.11 -24.62
CA SER A 128 8.82 -34.36 -24.08
C SER A 128 8.75 -34.33 -22.55
N HIS A 129 9.06 -35.43 -21.88
CA HIS A 129 9.22 -35.46 -20.43
C HIS A 129 10.62 -35.00 -19.95
N VAL A 130 11.45 -34.50 -20.86
CA VAL A 130 12.85 -34.15 -20.59
C VAL A 130 12.94 -32.67 -20.29
N PRO A 131 13.55 -32.26 -19.16
CA PRO A 131 13.77 -30.85 -18.86
C PRO A 131 14.80 -30.24 -19.82
N CYS A 132 14.63 -28.96 -20.14
CA CYS A 132 15.63 -28.22 -20.90
C CYS A 132 16.95 -28.11 -20.12
N GLN A 133 18.06 -28.04 -20.86
CA GLN A 133 19.39 -27.93 -20.28
C GLN A 133 19.60 -26.54 -19.68
N VAL A 134 20.48 -26.42 -18.69
CA VAL A 134 20.76 -25.14 -18.02
C VAL A 134 21.32 -24.10 -18.99
N ASP A 135 22.09 -24.56 -19.99
CA ASP A 135 22.69 -23.69 -21.02
C ASP A 135 21.71 -23.29 -22.15
N ASP A 136 20.55 -23.95 -22.24
CA ASP A 136 19.47 -23.63 -23.18
C ASP A 136 18.11 -23.86 -22.50
N PRO A 137 17.75 -23.01 -21.53
CA PRO A 137 16.62 -23.26 -20.61
C PRO A 137 15.27 -23.29 -21.32
N TRP A 138 15.17 -22.72 -22.53
CA TRP A 138 13.96 -22.73 -23.35
C TRP A 138 14.04 -23.75 -24.51
N GLY A 139 15.20 -24.35 -24.73
CA GLY A 139 15.46 -25.25 -25.84
C GLY A 139 15.45 -24.59 -27.22
N VAL A 140 15.28 -23.26 -27.33
CA VAL A 140 15.08 -22.57 -28.61
C VAL A 140 16.37 -22.30 -29.38
N ILE A 141 17.52 -22.34 -28.72
CA ILE A 141 18.81 -21.96 -29.33
C ILE A 141 19.45 -23.15 -30.03
N TRP A 142 19.54 -24.29 -29.34
CA TRP A 142 20.30 -25.46 -29.81
C TRP A 142 19.52 -26.77 -29.69
N TYR A 143 18.79 -26.94 -28.59
CA TYR A 143 18.22 -28.23 -28.20
C TYR A 143 17.03 -28.63 -29.08
N ASN A 144 16.05 -27.75 -29.31
CA ASN A 144 14.87 -28.04 -30.13
C ASN A 144 15.23 -28.22 -31.62
N LYS A 145 16.28 -27.55 -32.11
CA LYS A 145 16.81 -27.76 -33.47
C LYS A 145 17.42 -29.16 -33.63
N HIS A 146 18.14 -29.64 -32.61
CA HIS A 146 18.69 -31.01 -32.59
C HIS A 146 17.61 -32.07 -32.39
N LEU A 147 16.64 -31.83 -31.51
CA LEU A 147 15.52 -32.76 -31.27
C LEU A 147 14.64 -32.91 -32.51
N LYS A 148 14.39 -31.82 -33.25
CA LYS A 148 13.65 -31.86 -34.53
C LYS A 148 14.37 -32.73 -35.57
N ALA A 149 15.70 -32.69 -35.63
CA ALA A 149 16.49 -33.56 -36.50
C ALA A 149 16.42 -35.05 -36.08
N GLY A 150 16.15 -35.33 -34.80
CA GLY A 150 15.98 -36.66 -34.24
C GLY A 150 14.54 -37.15 -34.09
N ASN A 151 13.54 -36.45 -34.62
CA ASN A 151 12.10 -36.72 -34.41
C ASN A 151 11.66 -36.76 -32.93
N MET A 152 12.33 -36.01 -32.06
CA MET A 152 12.00 -35.91 -30.64
C MET A 152 11.19 -34.65 -30.34
N LYS A 153 10.28 -34.74 -29.36
CA LYS A 153 9.48 -33.62 -28.86
C LYS A 153 10.36 -32.60 -28.11
N ALA A 154 9.92 -31.35 -28.02
CA ALA A 154 10.68 -30.27 -27.38
C ALA A 154 10.96 -30.55 -25.89
N CYS A 155 11.99 -29.94 -25.31
CA CYS A 155 12.21 -30.05 -23.86
C CYS A 155 11.24 -29.17 -23.06
N ILE A 156 11.03 -29.50 -21.79
CA ILE A 156 10.20 -28.70 -20.86
C ILE A 156 11.05 -27.57 -20.29
N PRO A 157 10.69 -26.29 -20.49
CA PRO A 157 11.39 -25.19 -19.85
C PRO A 157 11.20 -25.23 -18.33
N PRO A 158 12.14 -24.68 -17.54
CA PRO A 158 12.07 -24.71 -16.08
C PRO A 158 10.77 -24.08 -15.56
N ASP A 159 10.30 -23.04 -16.25
CA ASP A 159 9.08 -22.30 -15.90
C ASP A 159 7.82 -23.15 -16.10
N ALA A 160 7.80 -24.07 -17.07
CA ALA A 160 6.64 -24.94 -17.31
C ALA A 160 6.70 -26.27 -16.52
N ARG A 161 7.78 -26.51 -15.79
CA ARG A 161 8.10 -27.82 -15.18
C ARG A 161 7.13 -28.24 -14.07
N THR A 162 6.64 -27.28 -13.30
CA THR A 162 5.70 -27.52 -12.21
C THR A 162 4.65 -26.43 -12.21
N LYS A 163 3.46 -26.72 -11.70
CA LYS A 163 2.42 -25.71 -11.52
C LYS A 163 2.90 -24.49 -10.73
N GLN A 164 3.73 -24.69 -9.72
CA GLN A 164 4.27 -23.59 -8.91
C GLN A 164 5.27 -22.73 -9.69
N ALA A 165 6.18 -23.36 -10.45
CA ALA A 165 7.11 -22.64 -11.31
C ALA A 165 6.37 -21.86 -12.40
N TYR A 166 5.31 -22.47 -12.95
CA TYR A 166 4.46 -21.83 -13.94
C TYR A 166 3.84 -20.57 -13.35
N LEU A 167 3.12 -20.66 -12.24
CA LEU A 167 2.47 -19.53 -11.57
C LEU A 167 3.43 -18.46 -11.05
N ALA A 168 4.70 -18.81 -10.78
CA ALA A 168 5.73 -17.89 -10.32
C ALA A 168 6.54 -17.27 -11.47
N SER A 169 6.37 -17.75 -12.70
CA SER A 169 7.11 -17.24 -13.85
C SER A 169 6.53 -15.91 -14.33
N ASP A 170 7.37 -15.07 -14.92
CA ASP A 170 6.93 -13.84 -15.57
C ASP A 170 6.66 -14.13 -17.06
N PRO A 171 5.41 -14.00 -17.54
CA PRO A 171 5.13 -14.18 -18.96
C PRO A 171 5.82 -13.19 -19.89
N ALA A 172 6.37 -12.09 -19.38
CA ALA A 172 7.19 -11.16 -20.16
C ALA A 172 8.57 -11.74 -20.51
N ASP A 173 9.09 -12.67 -19.70
CA ASP A 173 10.38 -13.32 -19.92
C ASP A 173 10.28 -14.59 -20.78
N TRP A 174 9.06 -14.95 -21.20
CA TRP A 174 8.83 -16.14 -21.99
C TRP A 174 9.30 -15.99 -23.43
N LEU A 175 10.06 -16.98 -23.92
CA LEU A 175 10.55 -16.99 -25.30
C LEU A 175 9.52 -17.53 -26.30
N TYR A 176 8.51 -18.28 -25.83
CA TYR A 176 7.34 -18.73 -26.57
C TYR A 176 6.14 -18.93 -25.64
N ASP A 177 4.95 -19.01 -26.22
CA ASP A 177 3.70 -19.11 -25.47
C ASP A 177 3.59 -20.40 -24.64
N LEU A 178 3.43 -20.25 -23.32
CA LEU A 178 3.17 -21.34 -22.37
C LEU A 178 1.74 -21.32 -21.81
N SER A 179 0.86 -20.46 -22.31
CA SER A 179 -0.51 -20.32 -21.82
C SER A 179 -1.33 -21.61 -21.93
N ASP A 180 -1.04 -22.46 -22.92
CA ASP A 180 -1.73 -23.74 -23.14
C ASP A 180 -0.90 -24.98 -22.74
N TYR A 181 0.11 -24.80 -21.86
CA TYR A 181 1.01 -25.89 -21.44
C TYR A 181 0.33 -26.97 -20.55
N GLY A 182 -0.98 -26.85 -20.29
CA GLY A 182 -1.75 -27.83 -19.51
C GLY A 182 -1.92 -27.50 -18.02
N TRP A 183 -1.39 -26.36 -17.56
CA TRP A 183 -1.63 -25.85 -16.19
C TRP A 183 -2.82 -24.89 -16.07
N GLY A 184 -3.50 -24.62 -17.19
CA GLY A 184 -4.53 -23.59 -17.30
C GLY A 184 -3.94 -22.23 -17.68
N LYS A 185 -4.78 -21.20 -17.79
CA LYS A 185 -4.34 -19.83 -18.07
C LYS A 185 -3.45 -19.32 -16.91
N HIS A 186 -2.28 -18.79 -17.23
CA HIS A 186 -1.41 -18.17 -16.23
C HIS A 186 -2.12 -16.93 -15.65
N PRO A 187 -2.01 -16.63 -14.33
CA PRO A 187 -2.69 -15.49 -13.71
C PRO A 187 -2.36 -14.15 -14.38
N ASN A 188 -1.11 -14.01 -14.83
CA ASN A 188 -0.61 -12.81 -15.51
C ASN A 188 -0.82 -12.87 -17.05
N TYR A 189 -1.80 -13.64 -17.53
CA TYR A 189 -2.10 -13.88 -18.95
C TYR A 189 -3.60 -13.86 -19.24
#